data_AF-A0AA96ECF3-F1
#
_entry.id   AF-A0AA96ECF3-F1
#
_cell.length_a   1.000
_cell.length_b   1.000
_cell.length_c   1.000
_cell.angle_alpha   90.00
_cell.angle_beta   90.00
_cell.angle_gamma   90.00
#
_symmetry.space_group_name_H-M   'P 1'
#
loop_
_entity.id
_entity.type
_entity.pdbx_description
1 polymer ?
#
loop_
_entity_poly.entity_id
_entity_poly.type
_entity_poly.pdbx_seq_one_letter_code
_entity_poly.pdbx_strand_id
1 'polypeptide(L)' 'MSNSTCAACDYELDGNAIQVTIGGKTVEVCCEECAVKLREAQASTVPGH' A
#
# COMPACT_ATOMS: atom_id res chain seq x y z
N MET A 1 -1.70 16.90 12.87
CA MET A 1 -2.36 15.96 11.95
C MET A 1 -1.27 15.04 11.44
N SER A 2 -1.37 13.75 11.73
CA SER A 2 -0.52 12.73 11.10
C SER A 2 -1.08 12.48 9.71
N ASN A 3 -0.62 13.27 8.74
CA ASN A 3 -0.93 13.07 7.32
C ASN A 3 -0.20 11.80 6.87
N SER A 4 -0.84 10.64 7.00
CA SER A 4 -0.41 9.45 6.29
C SER A 4 -0.63 9.69 4.79
N THR A 5 0.35 9.33 3.97
CA THR A 5 0.24 9.37 2.52
C THR A 5 0.10 7.96 1.96
N CYS A 6 -0.62 7.84 0.85
CA CYS A 6 -0.82 6.58 0.17
C CYS A 6 0.52 6.03 -0.31
N ALA A 7 0.89 4.82 0.12
CA ALA A 7 2.16 4.22 -0.27
C ALA A 7 2.29 3.89 -1.78
N ALA A 8 1.20 4.00 -2.55
CA ALA A 8 1.18 3.74 -3.99
C ALA A 8 1.25 5.00 -4.86
N CYS A 9 0.66 6.11 -4.41
CA CYS A 9 0.49 7.32 -5.21
C CYS A 9 0.79 8.61 -4.44
N ASP A 10 1.21 8.51 -3.18
CA ASP A 10 1.60 9.61 -2.28
C ASP A 10 0.49 10.63 -1.98
N TYR A 11 -0.77 10.33 -2.30
CA TYR A 11 -1.92 11.15 -1.94
C TYR A 11 -2.22 11.13 -0.45
N GLU A 12 -2.73 12.24 0.09
CA GLU A 12 -3.14 12.34 1.49
C GLU A 12 -4.26 11.34 1.81
N LEU A 13 -4.08 10.61 2.92
CA LEU A 13 -5.05 9.66 3.43
C LEU A 13 -5.93 10.35 4.48
N ASP A 14 -7.20 10.52 4.17
CA ASP A 14 -8.18 11.11 5.09
C ASP A 14 -8.98 9.99 5.78
N GLY A 15 -8.38 9.37 6.80
CA GLY A 15 -9.01 8.43 7.76
C GLY A 15 -9.59 7.12 7.21
N ASN A 16 -9.81 7.03 5.90
CA ASN A 16 -10.39 5.91 5.17
C ASN A 16 -9.30 5.05 4.51
N ALA A 17 -8.09 5.06 5.10
CA ALA A 17 -6.97 4.32 4.58
C ALA A 17 -7.18 2.82 4.73
N ILE A 18 -6.82 2.08 3.70
CA ILE A 18 -6.83 0.62 3.72
C ILE A 18 -5.43 0.14 4.12
N GLN A 19 -5.35 -0.69 5.16
CA GLN A 19 -4.09 -1.27 5.60
C GLN A 19 -3.76 -2.53 4.79
N VAL A 20 -2.57 -2.56 4.20
CA VAL A 20 -2.08 -3.67 3.38
C VAL A 20 -0.75 -4.12 3.94
N THR A 21 -0.56 -5.42 4.12
CA THR A 21 0.72 -5.96 4.62
C THR A 21 1.55 -6.46 3.46
N ILE A 22 2.75 -5.89 3.30
CA ILE A 22 3.68 -6.15 2.21
C ILE A 22 5.04 -6.52 2.78
N GLY A 23 5.51 -7.73 2.52
CA GLY A 23 6.82 -8.19 3.01
C GLY A 23 6.97 -8.08 4.54
N GLY A 24 5.88 -8.23 5.29
CA GLY A 24 5.85 -8.08 6.75
C GLY A 24 5.76 -6.63 7.27
N LYS A 25 5.63 -5.64 6.38
CA LYS A 25 5.37 -4.24 6.74
C LYS A 25 3.94 -3.86 6.41
N THR A 26 3.22 -3.29 7.37
CA THR A 26 1.89 -2.73 7.12
C THR A 26 2.02 -1.32 6.55
N VAL A 27 1.41 -1.08 5.39
CA VAL A 27 1.34 0.21 4.72
C VAL A 27 -0.11 0.59 4.47
N GLU A 28 -0.34 1.88 4.27
CA GLU A 28 -1.67 2.46 4.12
C GLU A 28 -1.88 2.97 2.69
N VAL A 29 -3.09 2.77 2.15
CA VAL A 29 -3.45 3.22 0.79
C VAL A 29 -4.83 3.85 0.73
N CYS A 30 -5.03 4.71 -0.27
CA CYS A 30 -6.24 5.52 -0.41
C CYS A 30 -7.42 4.76 -1.04
N CYS A 31 -7.16 3.63 -1.70
CA CYS A 31 -8.18 2.84 -2.37
C CYS A 31 -7.72 1.38 -2.60
N GLU A 32 -8.67 0.50 -2.92
CA GLU A 32 -8.40 -0.92 -3.18
C GLU A 32 -7.48 -1.12 -4.39
N GLU A 33 -7.57 -0.28 -5.42
CA GLU A 33 -6.70 -0.37 -6.59
C GLU A 33 -5.21 -0.19 -6.19
N CYS A 34 -4.93 0.80 -5.33
CA CYS A 34 -3.59 1.00 -4.78
C CYS A 34 -3.14 -0.22 -3.97
N ALA A 35 -4.05 -0.84 -3.19
CA ALA A 35 -3.75 -2.06 -2.44
C ALA A 35 -3.40 -3.24 -3.36
N VAL A 36 -4.13 -3.41 -4.46
CA VAL A 36 -3.86 -4.45 -5.46
C VAL A 36 -2.52 -4.22 -6.12
N LYS A 37 -2.26 -3.02 -6.64
CA LYS A 37 -0.99 -2.68 -7.32
C LYS A 37 0.23 -2.93 -6.42
N LEU A 38 0.14 -2.54 -5.15
CA LEU A 38 1.23 -2.79 -4.21
C LEU A 38 1.43 -4.29 -3.89
N ARG A 39 0.34 -5.07 -3.77
CA ARG A 39 0.42 -6.54 -3.60
C ARG A 39 1.01 -7.22 -4.83
N GLU A 40 0.65 -6.80 -6.04
CA GLU A 40 1.19 -7.34 -7.28
C GLU A 40 2.66 -6.97 -7.47
N ALA A 41 3.04 -5.74 -7.14
CA ALA A 41 4.43 -5.30 -7.12
C ALA A 41 5.26 -6.11 -6.12
N GLN A 42 4.72 -6.40 -4.94
CA GLN A 42 5.34 -7.32 -3.99
C GLN A 42 5.49 -8.73 -4.57
N ALA A 43 4.42 -9.29 -5.13
CA ALA A 43 4.43 -10.62 -5.72
C ALA A 43 5.44 -10.74 -6.88
N SER A 44 5.67 -9.65 -7.60
CA SER A 44 6.66 -9.56 -8.68
C SER A 44 8.10 -9.36 -8.18
N THR A 45 8.27 -8.84 -6.95
CA THR A 45 9.58 -8.55 -6.35
C THR A 45 10.07 -9.65 -5.42
N VAL A 46 9.22 -10.61 -5.02
CA VAL A 46 9.67 -11.86 -4.42
C VAL A 46 10.18 -12.77 -5.55
N PRO A 47 11.50 -13.01 -5.68
CA PRO A 47 12.02 -13.91 -6.68
C PRO A 47 11.83 -15.34 -6.17
N GLY A 48 10.64 -15.88 -6.40
CA GLY A 48 10.43 -17.33 -6.45
C GLY A 48 10.87 -17.86 -7.80
N HIS A 49 12.18 -17.97 -8.00
CA HIS A 49 12.78 -18.94 -8.91
C HIS A 49 12.89 -20.28 -8.18
#